data_AF-A0A964N4B7-F1
#
_entry.id   AF-A0A964N4B7-F1
#
_cell.length_a   1.000
_cell.length_b   1.000
_cell.length_c   1.000
_cell.angle_alpha   90.00
_cell.angle_beta   90.00
_cell.angle_gamma   90.00
#
_symmetry.space_group_name_H-M   'P 1'
#
loop_
_entity.id
_entity.type
_entity.pdbx_description
1 polymer ?
#
loop_
_entity_poly.entity_id
_entity_poly.type
_entity_poly.pdbx_seq_one_letter_code
_entity_poly.pdbx_strand_id
1 'polypeptide(L)'
;MAIDPAWDRLALDTATFAALIRLMKRLAPQLADVTRPLPVIDQTWQGPRRRRKDFDAPCRLPEDATPNEFARRLRAVGEGPEHALTLTRFGRSFRLEPGKVSNVVHGGQPMKI
;
A
#
# COMPACT_ATOMS: atom_id res chain seq x y z
N MET A 1 -13.89 6.19 3.40
CA MET A 1 -13.00 5.78 4.51
C MET A 1 -11.88 6.80 4.55
N ALA A 2 -11.78 7.57 5.62
CA ALA A 2 -10.62 8.44 5.81
C ALA A 2 -9.41 7.55 6.15
N ILE A 3 -8.26 7.80 5.51
CA ILE A 3 -7.01 7.13 5.87
C ILE A 3 -6.50 7.83 7.12
N ASP A 4 -6.32 7.09 8.22
CA ASP A 4 -5.76 7.63 9.45
C ASP A 4 -4.28 8.03 9.20
N PRO A 5 -3.86 9.26 9.56
CA PRO A 5 -2.47 9.70 9.41
C PRO A 5 -1.45 8.76 10.08
N ALA A 6 -1.85 8.10 11.17
CA ALA A 6 -1.02 7.14 11.91
C ALA A 6 -0.88 5.78 11.22
N TRP A 7 -1.66 5.48 10.17
CA TRP A 7 -1.52 4.23 9.44
C TRP A 7 -0.23 4.20 8.62
N ASP A 8 0.57 3.18 8.88
CA ASP A 8 1.63 2.74 8.00
C ASP A 8 1.06 1.92 6.82
N ARG A 9 1.95 1.49 5.92
CA ARG A 9 1.57 0.65 4.77
C ARG A 9 0.86 -0.64 5.20
N LEU A 10 1.30 -1.25 6.29
CA LEU A 10 0.80 -2.55 6.76
C LEU A 10 -0.61 -2.45 7.33
N ALA A 11 -0.88 -1.44 8.14
CA ALA A 11 -2.19 -1.13 8.68
C ALA A 11 -3.19 -0.83 7.56
N LEU A 12 -2.76 -0.08 6.54
CA LEU A 12 -3.58 0.21 5.37
C LEU A 12 -3.87 -1.04 4.53
N ASP A 13 -2.88 -1.93 4.33
CA ASP A 13 -3.06 -3.19 3.60
C ASP A 13 -4.06 -4.10 4.33
N THR A 14 -3.90 -4.25 5.64
CA THR A 14 -4.83 -4.99 6.52
C THR A 14 -6.26 -4.45 6.43
N ALA A 15 -6.43 -3.14 6.57
CA ALA A 15 -7.74 -2.50 6.50
C ALA A 15 -8.39 -2.68 5.12
N THR A 16 -7.59 -2.56 4.05
CA THR A 16 -8.02 -2.71 2.66
C THR A 16 -8.45 -4.15 2.37
N PHE A 17 -7.67 -5.14 2.80
CA PHE A 17 -8.01 -6.54 2.62
C PHE A 17 -9.30 -6.94 3.35
N ALA A 18 -9.46 -6.48 4.60
CA ALA A 18 -10.70 -6.71 5.34
C ALA A 18 -11.91 -6.06 4.64
N ALA A 19 -11.75 -4.87 4.07
CA ALA A 19 -12.79 -4.21 3.29
C ALA A 19 -13.13 -4.98 2.00
N LEU A 20 -12.12 -5.49 1.30
CA LEU A 20 -12.27 -6.32 0.10
C LEU A 20 -13.09 -7.59 0.40
N ILE A 21 -12.77 -8.32 1.47
CA ILE A 21 -13.52 -9.51 1.87
C ILE A 21 -14.99 -9.17 2.15
N ARG A 22 -15.26 -8.10 2.91
CA ARG A 22 -16.64 -7.67 3.20
C ARG A 22 -17.39 -7.31 1.93
N LEU A 23 -16.74 -6.61 1.00
CA LEU A 23 -17.32 -6.25 -0.29
C LEU A 23 -17.64 -7.50 -1.12
N MET A 24 -16.69 -8.44 -1.20
CA MET A 24 -16.86 -9.68 -1.95
C MET A 24 -18.01 -10.51 -1.37
N LYS A 25 -18.06 -10.70 -0.04
CA LYS A 25 -19.18 -11.42 0.60
C LYS A 25 -20.55 -10.80 0.27
N ARG A 26 -20.62 -9.46 0.23
CA ARG A 26 -21.85 -8.75 -0.11
C ARG A 26 -22.24 -8.90 -1.58
N LEU A 27 -21.27 -8.93 -2.49
CA LEU A 27 -21.51 -8.99 -3.94
C LEU A 27 -21.58 -10.41 -4.49
N ALA A 28 -21.08 -11.42 -3.77
CA ALA A 28 -21.02 -12.80 -4.22
C ALA A 28 -22.35 -13.35 -4.75
N PRO A 29 -23.51 -13.13 -4.09
CA PRO A 29 -24.78 -13.65 -4.59
C PRO A 29 -25.17 -13.05 -5.95
N GLN A 30 -24.93 -11.75 -6.15
CA GLN A 30 -25.26 -11.07 -7.41
C GLN A 30 -24.29 -11.45 -8.53
N LEU A 31 -23.02 -11.69 -8.19
CA LEU A 31 -22.02 -12.16 -9.15
C LEU A 31 -22.22 -13.63 -9.55
N ALA A 32 -22.85 -14.43 -8.69
CA ALA A 32 -23.18 -15.82 -8.98
C ALA A 32 -24.46 -15.98 -9.81
N ASP A 33 -25.36 -14.99 -9.78
CA ASP A 33 -26.57 -14.99 -10.62
C ASP A 33 -26.26 -14.55 -12.05
N VAL A 34 -25.90 -15.52 -12.89
CA VAL A 34 -25.62 -15.29 -14.32
C VAL A 34 -26.88 -15.04 -15.15
N THR A 35 -28.07 -15.18 -14.57
CA THR A 35 -29.35 -15.00 -15.29
C THR A 35 -29.74 -13.52 -15.43
N ARG A 36 -29.12 -12.64 -14.63
CA ARG A 36 -29.39 -11.21 -14.60
C ARG A 36 -28.10 -10.42 -14.79
N PRO A 37 -28.07 -9.41 -15.67
CA PRO A 37 -26.91 -8.53 -15.78
C PRO A 37 -26.71 -7.74 -14.49
N LEU A 38 -25.46 -7.40 -14.17
CA LEU A 38 -25.14 -6.52 -13.06
C LEU A 38 -25.72 -5.11 -13.30
N PRO A 39 -26.19 -4.42 -12.26
CA PRO A 39 -26.65 -3.04 -12.38
C PRO A 39 -25.53 -2.13 -12.91
N VAL A 40 -25.85 -1.34 -13.93
CA VAL A 40 -24.96 -0.28 -14.42
C VAL A 40 -25.05 0.91 -13.48
N ILE A 41 -23.89 1.45 -13.10
CA ILE A 41 -23.79 2.68 -12.31
C ILE A 41 -23.11 3.77 -13.14
N ASP A 42 -23.54 5.02 -12.98
CA ASP A 42 -22.97 6.19 -13.66
C ASP A 42 -21.71 6.70 -12.95
N GLN A 43 -20.83 5.78 -12.55
CA GLN A 43 -19.55 6.09 -11.94
C GLN A 43 -18.43 5.80 -12.91
N THR A 44 -17.64 6.83 -13.21
CA THR A 44 -16.40 6.67 -13.98
C THR A 44 -15.24 6.58 -13.00
N TRP A 45 -14.37 5.59 -13.20
CA TRP A 45 -13.09 5.54 -12.48
C TRP A 45 -12.27 6.77 -12.82
N GLN A 46 -12.01 7.62 -11.83
CA GLN A 46 -11.19 8.81 -12.00
C GLN A 46 -9.81 8.62 -11.36
N GLY A 47 -8.80 9.21 -12.00
CA GLY A 47 -7.44 9.26 -11.48
C GLY A 47 -6.39 8.75 -12.48
N PRO A 48 -5.13 9.14 -12.29
CA PRO A 48 -4.05 8.74 -13.18
C PRO A 48 -3.75 7.24 -13.01
N ARG A 49 -3.62 6.53 -14.12
CA ARG A 49 -3.04 5.19 -14.13
C ARG A 49 -1.59 5.28 -13.68
N ARG A 50 -1.29 4.68 -12.52
CA ARG A 50 0.08 4.58 -12.01
C ARG A 50 0.80 3.39 -12.63
N ARG A 51 2.08 3.55 -12.92
CA ARG A 51 3.00 2.53 -13.43
C ARG A 51 4.02 2.17 -12.35
N ARG A 52 4.79 1.10 -12.58
CA ARG A 52 5.87 0.70 -11.66
C ARG A 52 6.83 1.85 -11.34
N LYS A 53 7.20 2.67 -12.33
CA LYS A 53 8.02 3.88 -12.15
C LYS A 53 7.46 4.84 -11.08
N ASP A 54 6.14 5.00 -11.02
CA ASP A 54 5.50 5.89 -10.05
C ASP A 54 5.58 5.34 -8.62
N PHE A 55 5.72 4.02 -8.48
CA PHE A 55 6.01 3.35 -7.20
C PHE A 55 7.50 3.44 -6.85
N ASP A 56 8.40 3.31 -7.82
CA ASP A 56 9.85 3.35 -7.56
C ASP A 56 10.31 4.76 -7.14
N ALA A 57 9.61 5.81 -7.60
CA ALA A 57 9.93 7.20 -7.30
C ALA A 57 9.93 7.52 -5.79
N PRO A 58 8.87 7.22 -5.00
CA PRO A 58 8.89 7.45 -3.56
C PRO A 58 9.90 6.57 -2.81
N CYS A 59 10.25 5.40 -3.33
CA CYS A 59 11.25 4.49 -2.74
C CYS A 59 12.68 5.06 -2.77
N ARG A 60 12.96 6.03 -3.65
CA ARG A 60 14.29 6.66 -3.75
C ARG A 60 14.30 7.99 -3.05
N LEU A 61 14.88 8.03 -1.86
CA LEU A 61 15.05 9.24 -1.07
C LEU A 61 16.29 10.01 -1.54
N PRO A 62 16.16 11.31 -1.89
CA PRO A 62 17.31 12.14 -2.18
C PRO A 62 18.05 12.53 -0.88
N GLU A 63 19.33 12.87 -0.99
CA GLU A 63 20.19 13.20 0.17
C GLU A 63 19.72 14.45 0.93
N ASP A 64 19.07 15.38 0.24
CA ASP A 64 18.54 16.64 0.74
C ASP A 64 17.08 16.55 1.21
N ALA A 65 16.53 15.34 1.36
CA ALA A 65 15.17 15.17 1.85
C ALA A 65 14.99 15.77 3.26
N THR A 66 13.93 16.56 3.42
CA THR A 66 13.58 17.14 4.72
C THR A 66 13.13 16.05 5.72
N PRO A 67 13.19 16.30 7.04
CA PRO A 67 12.69 15.35 8.04
C PRO A 67 11.23 14.93 7.82
N ASN A 68 10.38 15.84 7.37
CA ASN A 68 8.98 15.56 7.08
C ASN A 68 8.82 14.66 5.84
N GLU A 69 9.61 14.92 4.78
CA GLU A 69 9.64 14.07 3.58
C GLU A 69 10.12 12.66 3.91
N PHE A 70 11.17 12.57 4.72
CA PHE A 70 11.71 11.32 5.24
C PHE A 70 10.66 10.53 6.00
N ALA A 71 10.03 11.14 7.02
CA ALA A 71 9.00 10.49 7.82
C ALA A 71 7.82 10.00 6.98
N ARG A 72 7.36 10.82 6.01
CA ARG A 72 6.25 10.45 5.12
C ARG A 72 6.58 9.22 4.27
N ARG A 73 7.79 9.16 3.70
CA ARG A 73 8.24 8.04 2.85
C ARG A 73 8.59 6.80 3.66
N LEU A 74 9.20 6.97 4.83
CA LEU A 74 9.47 5.88 5.76
C LEU A 74 8.17 5.15 6.11
N ARG A 75 7.14 5.88 6.53
CA ARG A 75 5.81 5.32 6.81
C ARG A 75 5.17 4.65 5.59
N ALA A 76 5.37 5.21 4.39
CA ALA A 76 4.71 4.73 3.17
C ALA A 76 5.36 3.49 2.55
N VAL A 77 6.69 3.40 2.54
CA VAL A 77 7.46 2.37 1.81
C VAL A 77 8.67 1.84 2.57
N GLY A 78 9.03 2.42 3.72
CA GLY A 78 10.20 2.07 4.51
C GLY A 78 9.94 1.19 5.72
N GLU A 79 8.68 0.81 5.97
CA GLU A 79 8.29 -0.04 7.11
C GLU A 79 7.90 -1.46 6.71
N GLY A 80 8.25 -2.40 7.58
CA GLY A 80 7.99 -3.83 7.46
C GLY A 80 9.08 -4.63 6.74
N PRO A 81 8.88 -5.95 6.60
CA PRO A 81 9.90 -6.87 6.10
C PRO A 81 10.24 -6.65 4.61
N GLU A 82 9.31 -6.07 3.86
CA GLU A 82 9.46 -5.74 2.43
C GLU A 82 9.70 -4.23 2.21
N HIS A 83 10.42 -3.57 3.13
CA HIS A 83 10.74 -2.15 2.99
C HIS A 83 11.58 -1.89 1.73
N ALA A 84 11.22 -0.85 0.99
CA ALA A 84 11.81 -0.52 -0.31
C ALA A 84 12.57 0.81 -0.31
N LEU A 85 12.62 1.51 0.84
CA LEU A 85 13.23 2.83 0.94
C LEU A 85 14.76 2.76 0.83
N THR A 86 15.31 3.47 -0.14
CA THR A 86 16.76 3.65 -0.32
C THR A 86 17.14 5.13 -0.26
N LEU A 87 18.34 5.40 0.24
CA LEU A 87 18.97 6.72 0.23
C LEU A 87 20.12 6.71 -0.77
N THR A 88 20.20 7.73 -1.63
CA THR A 88 21.37 7.91 -2.50
C THR A 88 22.33 8.91 -1.87
N ARG A 89 23.60 8.52 -1.70
CA ARG A 89 24.66 9.38 -1.17
C ARG A 89 26.00 9.00 -1.81
N PHE A 90 26.84 9.98 -2.12
CA PHE A 90 28.14 9.75 -2.80
C PHE A 90 28.05 8.90 -4.09
N GLY A 91 26.93 9.03 -4.83
CA GLY A 91 26.69 8.22 -6.04
C GLY A 91 26.41 6.73 -5.78
N ARG A 92 26.17 6.33 -4.53
CA ARG A 92 25.82 4.96 -4.12
C ARG A 92 24.44 4.93 -3.46
N SER A 93 23.74 3.80 -3.62
CA SER A 93 22.43 3.57 -3.00
C SER A 93 22.59 2.74 -1.74
N PHE A 94 22.06 3.24 -0.63
CA PHE A 94 22.02 2.58 0.67
C PHE A 94 20.59 2.19 0.98
N ARG A 95 20.39 0.95 1.46
CA ARG A 95 19.11 0.50 1.98
C ARG A 95 19.07 0.81 3.48
N LEU A 96 17.96 1.35 3.95
CA LEU A 96 17.77 1.60 5.38
C LEU A 96 17.37 0.31 6.06
N GLU A 97 18.03 -0.05 7.16
CA GLU A 97 17.57 -1.17 7.99
C GLU A 97 16.26 -0.79 8.69
N PRO A 98 15.27 -1.70 8.74
CA PRO A 98 13.99 -1.42 9.37
C PRO A 98 14.17 -1.33 10.89
N GLY A 99 13.86 -0.17 11.47
CA GLY A 99 13.94 0.04 12.92
C GLY A 99 12.90 -0.75 13.73
N LYS A 100 11.78 -1.15 13.10
CA LYS A 100 10.78 -2.05 13.65
C LYS A 100 10.55 -3.20 12.67
N VAL A 101 10.84 -4.42 13.11
CA VAL A 101 10.45 -5.63 12.37
C VAL A 101 8.96 -5.86 12.64
N SER A 102 8.09 -5.47 11.71
CA SER A 102 6.69 -5.90 11.76
C SER A 102 6.60 -7.34 11.23
N ASN A 103 5.58 -8.09 11.67
CA ASN A 103 5.32 -9.42 11.13
C ASN A 103 5.16 -9.36 9.60
N VAL A 104 5.67 -10.40 8.92
CA VAL A 104 5.38 -10.62 7.49
C VAL A 104 3.89 -10.86 7.35
N VAL A 105 3.23 -10.10 6.49
CA VAL A 105 1.84 -10.32 6.12
C VAL A 105 1.72 -10.60 4.63
N HIS A 106 0.82 -11.52 4.28
CA HIS A 106 0.35 -11.68 2.91
C HIS A 106 -1.10 -11.22 2.85
N GLY A 107 -1.37 -10.19 2.04
CA GLY A 107 -2.71 -9.60 1.93
C GLY A 107 -3.26 -9.14 3.29
N GLY A 108 -2.46 -8.42 4.09
CA GLY A 108 -2.93 -7.93 5.39
C GLY A 108 -3.19 -8.98 6.47
N GLN A 109 -2.86 -10.27 6.27
CA GLN A 109 -2.93 -11.29 7.32
C GLN A 109 -1.53 -11.70 7.79
N PRO A 110 -1.26 -11.73 9.12
CA PRO A 110 0.01 -12.19 9.64
C PRO A 110 0.25 -13.66 9.28
N MET A 111 1.39 -13.93 8.66
CA MET A 111 1.88 -15.28 8.44
C MET A 111 2.31 -15.84 9.78
N LYS A 112 1.75 -16.99 10.19
CA LYS A 112 2.38 -17.81 11.22
C LYS A 112 3.56 -18.51 10.57
N ILE A 113 4.79 -18.12 10.94
CA ILE A 113 6.01 -18.88 10.65
C ILE A 113 6.09 -20.02 11.65
#